data_AF-A0A9D8W226-F1
#
_entry.id   AF-A0A9D8W226-F1
#
_cell.length_a   1.000
_cell.length_b   1.000
_cell.length_c   1.000
_cell.angle_alpha   90.00
_cell.angle_beta   90.00
_cell.angle_gamma   90.00
#
_symmetry.space_group_name_H-M   'P 1'
#
loop_
_entity.id
_entity.type
_entity.pdbx_description
1 polymer ?
#
loop_
_entity_poly.entity_id
_entity_poly.type
_entity_poly.pdbx_seq_one_letter_code
_entity_poly.pdbx_strand_id
1 'polypeptide(L)'
;MKINSKVTGLSSIFLMALALLIPGQLTAQDGSGRGSQQTNYHLMQLSVQTDKVSLEEFDTRTREIRSCRDARDLAKTFVADIKRDRFVMPHQLPEELREELSNTPTGHATKVFSADPSVMRVIVICHRV
;
A
#
# COMPACT_ATOMS: atom_id res chain seq x y z
N MET A 1 60.73 9.26 64.45
CA MET A 1 60.47 8.49 65.69
C MET A 1 58.96 8.61 65.96
N LYS A 2 58.19 7.53 65.73
CA LYS A 2 57.33 6.84 66.74
C LYS A 2 56.25 7.77 67.34
N ILE A 3 54.94 7.53 67.35
CA ILE A 3 54.05 6.36 67.14
C ILE A 3 52.59 6.91 67.14
N ASN A 4 51.65 6.24 66.44
CA ASN A 4 50.29 5.82 66.90
C ASN A 4 49.33 6.82 67.59
N SER A 5 48.00 6.78 67.48
CA SER A 5 47.00 5.81 66.98
C SER A 5 45.59 6.43 67.08
N LYS A 6 44.61 5.74 66.48
CA LYS A 6 43.17 5.59 66.85
C LYS A 6 42.13 6.14 65.86
N VAL A 7 41.75 5.25 64.92
CA VAL A 7 40.40 4.65 64.72
C VAL A 7 39.36 5.14 65.74
N THR A 8 38.16 5.60 65.38
CA THR A 8 36.99 4.80 64.98
C THR A 8 35.83 5.77 64.70
N GLY A 9 34.92 5.47 63.77
CA GLY A 9 33.64 6.20 63.68
C GLY A 9 32.87 5.99 62.39
N LEU A 10 32.28 4.79 62.23
CA LEU A 10 31.18 4.56 61.30
C LEU A 10 30.05 5.56 61.58
N SER A 11 29.56 6.23 60.54
CA SER A 11 28.16 6.65 60.48
C SER A 11 27.73 6.77 59.03
N SER A 12 27.22 5.66 58.51
CA SER A 12 26.23 5.67 57.42
C SER A 12 24.98 6.36 57.92
N ILE A 13 24.63 7.51 57.34
CA ILE A 13 23.23 7.91 57.20
C ILE A 13 23.04 8.44 55.78
N PHE A 14 22.54 7.55 54.95
CA PHE A 14 21.96 7.80 53.65
C PHE A 14 20.61 8.49 53.88
N LEU A 15 20.49 9.78 53.53
CA LEU A 15 19.21 10.48 53.55
C LEU A 15 19.22 11.58 52.49
N MET A 16 18.82 11.21 51.28
CA MET A 16 18.36 12.17 50.28
C MET A 16 17.14 11.62 49.54
N ALA A 17 16.07 11.43 50.33
CA ALA A 17 14.67 11.39 49.93
C ALA A 17 14.17 12.67 49.25
N LEU A 18 14.68 13.06 48.07
CA LEU A 18 14.13 14.22 47.34
C LEU A 18 12.81 13.81 46.66
N ALA A 19 11.70 14.03 47.36
CA ALA A 19 10.38 13.98 46.76
C ALA A 19 10.12 15.26 45.93
N LEU A 20 9.33 15.08 44.87
CA LEU A 20 8.66 16.08 44.03
C LEU A 20 9.47 16.63 42.85
N LEU A 21 9.20 16.07 41.67
CA LEU A 21 8.25 16.61 40.69
C LEU A 21 8.26 15.65 39.50
N ILE A 22 7.15 14.95 39.26
CA ILE A 22 6.93 14.20 38.02
C ILE A 22 6.37 15.22 37.03
N PRO A 23 7.11 15.68 36.01
CA PRO A 23 6.44 16.22 34.84
C PRO A 23 5.90 15.00 34.11
N GLY A 24 4.58 14.81 34.19
CA GLY A 24 3.89 13.87 33.33
C GLY A 24 4.24 14.17 31.88
N GLN A 25 5.09 13.34 31.30
CA GLN A 25 5.23 13.24 29.85
C GLN A 25 4.40 12.03 29.42
N LEU A 26 3.08 12.19 29.55
CA LEU A 26 2.16 11.64 28.57
C LEU A 26 2.57 12.26 27.22
N THR A 27 3.50 11.65 26.51
CA THR A 27 3.45 11.76 25.05
C THR A 27 2.35 10.80 24.62
N ALA A 28 1.12 11.29 24.71
CA ALA A 28 0.07 10.81 23.83
C ALA A 28 0.61 10.98 22.40
N GLN A 29 1.11 9.91 21.80
CA GLN A 29 1.27 9.83 20.35
C GLN A 29 -0.11 9.60 19.73
N ASP A 30 -1.06 10.45 20.07
CA ASP A 30 -2.32 10.64 19.35
C ASP A 30 -2.23 12.02 18.73
N GLY A 31 -1.64 12.08 17.54
CA GLY A 31 -1.30 13.34 16.93
C GLY A 31 -0.70 13.19 15.55
N SER A 32 -1.56 12.89 14.58
CA SER A 32 -1.43 13.38 13.20
C SER A 32 -0.20 12.93 12.41
N GLY A 33 -0.11 11.62 12.18
CA GLY A 33 0.41 11.06 10.94
C GLY A 33 -0.72 10.64 9.99
N ARG A 34 -1.85 11.36 9.93
CA ARG A 34 -2.89 11.17 8.88
C ARG A 34 -2.36 11.68 7.53
N GLY A 35 -1.21 11.18 7.10
CA GLY A 35 -1.04 10.93 5.69
C GLY A 35 -1.96 9.77 5.40
N SER A 36 -3.16 10.03 4.89
CA SER A 36 -3.81 9.02 4.05
C SER A 36 -2.74 8.65 3.01
N GLN A 37 -2.00 7.57 3.23
CA GLN A 37 -1.05 7.06 2.24
C GLN A 37 -1.91 6.51 1.11
N GLN A 38 -2.42 7.42 0.29
CA GLN A 38 -3.16 7.11 -0.92
C GLN A 38 -2.15 6.42 -1.83
N THR A 39 -2.27 5.09 -1.92
CA THR A 39 -1.45 4.28 -2.79
C THR A 39 -1.63 4.75 -4.22
N ASN A 40 -0.57 5.27 -4.83
CA ASN A 40 -0.61 5.60 -6.25
C ASN A 40 -0.41 4.32 -7.06
N TYR A 41 -0.95 4.32 -8.28
CA TYR A 41 -0.94 3.13 -9.12
C TYR A 41 -0.16 3.34 -10.41
N HIS A 42 0.54 2.29 -10.82
CA HIS A 42 0.93 2.10 -12.22
C HIS A 42 -0.05 1.07 -12.82
N LEU A 43 -0.86 1.51 -13.77
CA LEU A 43 -1.93 0.72 -14.34
C LEU A 43 -1.66 0.38 -15.81
N MET A 44 -2.13 -0.79 -16.24
CA MET A 44 -2.23 -1.17 -17.63
C MET A 44 -3.67 -1.54 -17.94
N GLN A 45 -4.31 -0.79 -18.83
CA GLN A 45 -5.63 -1.14 -19.34
C GLN A 45 -5.48 -1.95 -20.62
N LEU A 46 -6.23 -3.05 -20.71
CA LEU A 46 -6.44 -3.81 -21.94
C LEU A 46 -7.84 -3.48 -22.47
N SER A 47 -7.98 -3.31 -23.77
CA SER A 47 -9.28 -3.05 -24.41
C SER A 47 -9.43 -3.90 -25.67
N VAL A 48 -10.57 -4.58 -25.78
CA VAL A 48 -10.87 -5.50 -26.89
C VAL A 48 -12.28 -5.24 -27.39
N GLN A 49 -12.47 -5.29 -28.70
CA GLN A 49 -13.78 -5.17 -29.33
C GLN A 49 -14.63 -6.43 -29.09
N THR A 50 -15.91 -6.26 -28.76
CA THR A 50 -16.82 -7.39 -28.48
C THR A 50 -17.14 -8.25 -29.70
N ASP A 51 -16.86 -7.76 -30.91
CA ASP A 51 -17.00 -8.54 -32.16
C ASP A 51 -15.80 -9.45 -32.45
N LYS A 52 -14.67 -9.28 -31.73
CA LYS A 52 -13.44 -10.07 -31.92
C LYS A 52 -13.28 -11.18 -30.89
N VAL A 53 -13.68 -10.94 -29.65
CA VAL A 53 -13.50 -11.87 -28.54
C VAL A 53 -14.80 -11.88 -27.72
N SER A 54 -15.24 -13.07 -27.33
CA SER A 54 -16.41 -13.21 -26.47
C SER A 54 -16.12 -12.71 -25.04
N LEU A 55 -17.17 -12.26 -24.34
CA LEU A 55 -17.03 -11.86 -22.93
C LEU A 55 -16.52 -13.00 -22.06
N GLU A 56 -17.03 -14.21 -22.26
CA GLU A 56 -16.64 -15.39 -21.49
C GLU A 56 -15.15 -15.71 -21.67
N GLU A 57 -14.66 -15.69 -22.91
CA GLU A 57 -13.24 -15.91 -23.21
C GLU A 57 -12.37 -14.80 -22.62
N PHE A 58 -12.76 -13.54 -22.81
CA PHE A 58 -12.00 -12.40 -22.30
C PHE A 58 -11.92 -12.41 -20.77
N ASP A 59 -13.04 -12.63 -20.07
CA ASP A 59 -13.09 -12.74 -18.60
C ASP A 59 -12.27 -13.93 -18.10
N THR A 60 -12.43 -15.11 -18.70
CA THR A 60 -11.67 -16.30 -18.31
C THR A 60 -10.16 -16.07 -18.42
N ARG A 61 -9.70 -15.55 -19.56
CA ARG A 61 -8.26 -15.40 -19.82
C ARG A 61 -7.64 -14.25 -19.03
N THR A 62 -8.38 -13.18 -18.75
CA THR A 62 -7.88 -12.07 -17.93
C THR A 62 -7.77 -12.44 -16.45
N ARG A 63 -8.61 -13.35 -15.93
CA ARG A 63 -8.47 -13.90 -14.56
C ARG A 63 -7.21 -14.74 -14.36
N GLU A 64 -6.57 -15.21 -15.42
CA GLU A 64 -5.31 -15.97 -15.37
C GLU A 64 -4.08 -15.06 -15.19
N ILE A 65 -4.21 -13.76 -15.41
CA ILE A 65 -3.11 -12.79 -15.32
C ILE A 65 -2.54 -12.76 -13.88
N ARG A 66 -1.23 -12.96 -13.74
CA ARG A 66 -0.48 -12.86 -12.47
C ARG A 66 0.63 -11.82 -12.52
N SER A 67 0.92 -11.27 -13.70
CA SER A 67 1.88 -10.20 -13.87
C SER A 67 1.49 -9.26 -15.01
N CYS A 68 2.04 -8.03 -15.01
CA CYS A 68 1.89 -7.13 -16.16
C CYS A 68 2.61 -7.62 -17.42
N ARG A 69 3.49 -8.62 -17.32
CA ARG A 69 4.04 -9.32 -18.47
C ARG A 69 2.95 -10.21 -19.09
N ASP A 70 2.24 -10.97 -18.28
CA ASP A 70 1.13 -11.84 -18.73
C ASP A 70 0.04 -11.00 -19.42
N ALA A 71 -0.32 -9.86 -18.83
CA ALA A 71 -1.28 -8.94 -19.40
C ALA A 71 -0.88 -8.47 -20.80
N ARG A 72 0.38 -8.10 -20.98
CA ARG A 72 0.92 -7.68 -22.29
C ARG A 72 0.95 -8.83 -23.28
N ASP A 73 1.27 -10.04 -22.84
CA ASP A 73 1.33 -11.20 -23.71
C ASP A 73 -0.09 -11.64 -24.12
N LEU A 74 -1.07 -11.58 -23.22
CA LEU A 74 -2.49 -11.77 -23.53
C LEU A 74 -3.02 -10.71 -24.50
N ALA A 75 -2.62 -9.45 -24.31
CA ALA A 75 -3.00 -8.37 -25.21
C ALA A 75 -2.57 -8.63 -26.66
N LYS A 76 -1.40 -9.25 -26.88
CA LYS A 76 -0.97 -9.66 -28.22
C LYS A 76 -1.88 -10.74 -28.80
N THR A 77 -2.28 -11.73 -28.00
CA THR A 77 -3.17 -12.82 -28.41
C THR A 77 -4.51 -12.28 -28.89
N PHE A 78 -5.09 -11.30 -28.19
CA PHE A 78 -6.38 -10.71 -28.55
C PHE A 78 -6.28 -9.51 -29.49
N VAL A 79 -5.07 -9.10 -29.88
CA VAL A 79 -4.85 -7.83 -30.59
C VAL A 79 -5.51 -6.66 -29.84
N ALA A 80 -5.39 -6.69 -28.51
CA ALA A 80 -5.99 -5.72 -27.61
C ALA A 80 -5.21 -4.40 -27.64
N ASP A 81 -5.95 -3.29 -27.53
CA ASP A 81 -5.34 -1.99 -27.28
C ASP A 81 -4.80 -1.92 -25.85
N ILE A 82 -3.59 -1.37 -25.71
CA ILE A 82 -2.92 -1.21 -24.42
C ILE A 82 -2.78 0.27 -24.10
N LYS A 83 -3.35 0.70 -22.97
CA LYS A 83 -3.05 2.01 -22.36
C LYS A 83 -2.27 1.80 -21.06
N ARG A 84 -1.21 2.57 -20.85
CA ARG A 84 -0.41 2.52 -19.62
C ARG A 84 -0.39 3.87 -18.93
N ASP A 85 -0.85 3.88 -17.69
CA ASP A 85 -0.87 5.07 -16.85
C ASP A 85 0.08 4.82 -15.67
N ARG A 86 1.25 5.47 -15.71
CA ARG A 86 2.34 5.24 -14.75
C ARG A 86 2.19 6.00 -13.43
N PHE A 87 1.17 6.83 -13.30
CA PHE A 87 0.96 7.59 -12.08
C PHE A 87 -0.51 7.99 -11.97
N VAL A 88 -1.28 7.14 -11.31
CA VAL A 88 -2.70 7.35 -11.08
C VAL A 88 -2.94 7.52 -9.60
N MET A 89 -3.46 8.68 -9.22
CA MET A 89 -3.80 8.97 -7.82
C MET A 89 -5.21 8.47 -7.51
N PRO A 90 -5.47 7.87 -6.34
CA PRO A 90 -6.78 7.31 -6.00
C PRO A 90 -7.97 8.27 -6.13
N HIS A 91 -7.78 9.56 -5.88
CA HIS A 91 -8.85 10.56 -5.96
C HIS A 91 -9.22 10.97 -7.39
N GLN A 92 -8.43 10.55 -8.39
CA GLN A 92 -8.73 10.76 -9.81
C GLN A 92 -9.63 9.64 -10.37
N LEU A 93 -9.85 8.59 -9.60
CA LEU A 93 -10.62 7.43 -9.99
C LEU A 93 -12.07 7.56 -9.50
N PRO A 94 -13.05 7.08 -10.30
CA PRO A 94 -14.39 6.83 -9.81
C PRO A 94 -14.37 5.93 -8.56
N GLU A 95 -15.34 6.11 -7.67
CA GLU A 95 -15.38 5.40 -6.39
C GLU A 95 -15.41 3.88 -6.56
N GLU A 96 -16.23 3.36 -7.50
CA GLU A 96 -16.32 1.91 -7.72
C GLU A 96 -14.98 1.34 -8.22
N LEU A 97 -14.29 2.07 -9.09
CA LEU A 97 -12.99 1.64 -9.61
C LEU A 97 -11.90 1.71 -8.52
N ARG A 98 -11.98 2.70 -7.63
CA ARG A 98 -11.07 2.79 -6.48
C ARG A 98 -11.23 1.58 -5.56
N GLU A 99 -12.46 1.14 -5.29
CA GLU A 99 -12.73 -0.04 -4.48
C GLU A 99 -12.23 -1.33 -5.17
N GLU A 100 -12.57 -1.52 -6.45
CA GLU A 100 -12.12 -2.68 -7.22
C GLU A 100 -10.58 -2.77 -7.27
N LEU A 101 -9.89 -1.64 -7.51
CA LEU A 101 -8.43 -1.60 -7.49
C LEU A 101 -7.85 -1.81 -6.10
N SER A 102 -8.51 -1.37 -5.03
CA SER A 102 -8.06 -1.64 -3.67
C SER A 102 -8.05 -3.15 -3.35
N ASN A 103 -9.03 -3.88 -3.89
CA ASN A 103 -9.22 -5.32 -3.69
C ASN A 103 -8.43 -6.19 -4.68
N THR A 104 -7.99 -5.63 -5.81
CA THR A 104 -7.24 -6.36 -6.84
C THR A 104 -5.75 -6.48 -6.47
N PRO A 105 -5.14 -7.67 -6.38
CA PRO A 105 -3.71 -7.77 -6.08
C PRO A 105 -2.81 -7.16 -7.18
N THR A 106 -1.63 -6.69 -6.81
CA THR A 106 -0.62 -6.27 -7.80
C THR A 106 -0.26 -7.45 -8.71
N GLY A 107 -0.22 -7.20 -10.01
CA GLY A 107 -0.02 -8.20 -11.05
C GLY A 107 -1.31 -8.79 -11.59
N HIS A 108 -2.47 -8.52 -11.00
CA HIS A 108 -3.76 -9.10 -11.40
C HIS A 108 -4.64 -8.07 -12.12
N ALA A 109 -5.58 -8.59 -12.91
CA ALA A 109 -6.63 -7.81 -13.57
C ALA A 109 -7.84 -7.61 -12.64
N THR A 110 -8.51 -6.48 -12.79
CA THR A 110 -9.87 -6.25 -12.30
C THR A 110 -10.87 -7.16 -13.02
N LYS A 111 -12.12 -7.17 -12.54
CA LYS A 111 -13.25 -7.66 -13.35
C LYS A 111 -13.32 -6.96 -14.70
N VAL A 112 -13.89 -7.66 -15.69
CA VAL A 112 -14.22 -7.06 -16.98
C VAL A 112 -15.29 -5.99 -16.79
N PHE A 113 -15.05 -4.81 -17.32
CA PHE A 113 -16.01 -3.72 -17.34
C PHE A 113 -16.09 -3.09 -18.73
N SER A 114 -17.15 -2.33 -18.96
CA SER A 114 -17.40 -1.70 -20.24
C SER A 114 -18.06 -0.34 -20.02
N ALA A 115 -17.48 0.70 -20.61
CA ALA A 115 -18.09 2.03 -20.70
C ALA A 115 -18.95 2.19 -21.97
N ASP A 116 -18.81 1.26 -22.92
CA ASP A 116 -19.50 1.23 -24.21
C ASP A 116 -19.65 -0.23 -24.65
N PRO A 117 -20.86 -0.73 -24.98
CA PRO A 117 -21.11 -2.14 -25.31
C PRO A 117 -20.25 -2.71 -26.44
N SER A 118 -19.60 -1.88 -27.26
CA SER A 118 -18.69 -2.35 -28.30
C SER A 118 -17.29 -2.76 -27.80
N VAL A 119 -16.95 -2.38 -26.56
CA VAL A 119 -15.58 -2.56 -26.02
C VAL A 119 -15.59 -3.12 -24.59
N MET A 120 -14.84 -4.20 -24.40
CA MET A 120 -14.55 -4.77 -23.08
C MET A 120 -13.18 -4.33 -22.58
N ARG A 121 -13.08 -4.11 -21.26
CA ARG A 121 -11.87 -3.59 -20.64
C ARG A 121 -11.55 -4.32 -19.35
N VAL A 122 -10.26 -4.44 -19.05
CA VAL A 122 -9.74 -4.76 -17.72
C VAL A 122 -8.60 -3.82 -17.39
N ILE A 123 -8.37 -3.60 -16.10
CA ILE A 123 -7.22 -2.85 -15.61
C ILE A 123 -6.33 -3.81 -14.82
N VAL A 124 -5.03 -3.80 -15.11
CA VAL A 124 -4.01 -4.58 -14.41
C VAL A 124 -3.14 -3.66 -13.58
N ILE A 125 -2.96 -3.99 -12.31
CA ILE A 125 -2.12 -3.20 -11.40
C ILE A 125 -0.66 -3.65 -11.57
N CYS A 126 0.16 -2.87 -12.26
CA CYS A 126 1.58 -3.20 -12.44
C CYS A 126 2.44 -2.87 -11.23
N HIS A 127 2.07 -1.82 -10.50
CA HIS A 127 2.81 -1.38 -9.32
C HIS A 127 1.90 -0.55 -8.42
N ARG A 128 2.20 -0.58 -7.11
CA ARG A 128 1.62 0.26 -6.06
C ARG A 128 2.74 1.09 -5.45
N VAL A 129 2.57 2.40 -5.39
CA VAL A 129 3.57 3.37 -4.88
C VAL A 129 3.03 4.06 -3.64
#